data_AF-A0A8S4N0Q0-F1
#
_entry.id   AF-A0A8S4N0Q0-F1
#
_cell.length_a   1.000
_cell.length_b   1.000
_cell.length_c   1.000
_cell.angle_alpha   90.00
_cell.angle_beta   90.00
_cell.angle_gamma   90.00
#
_symmetry.space_group_name_H-M   'P 1'
#
loop_
_entity.id
_entity.type
_entity.pdbx_description
1 polymer ?
#
loop_
_entity_poly.entity_id
_entity_poly.type
_entity_poly.pdbx_seq_one_letter_code
_entity_poly.pdbx_strand_id
1 'polypeptide(L)'
;EYKQQAKSEEFSEGPPKDSRITFHPMYEIPQMRRWYKSDKSPSEESLKYFLNELNKGPVRQDRPKLTLAKIKIWWKNERSREKKIQNKTAQKMLAELEEETAGLDDDSDFSDMLL
;
A
#
# COMPACT_ATOMS: atom_id res chain seq x y z
N GLU A 1 15.25 -61.45 -22.53
CA GLU A 1 14.67 -60.14 -22.90
C GLU A 1 14.27 -59.39 -21.64
N TYR A 2 14.96 -58.31 -21.31
CA TYR A 2 14.52 -57.39 -20.25
C TYR A 2 14.32 -56.02 -20.88
N LYS A 3 13.04 -55.64 -21.04
CA LYS A 3 12.65 -54.31 -21.51
C LYS A 3 12.95 -53.30 -20.40
N GLN A 4 14.02 -52.53 -20.55
CA GLN A 4 14.23 -51.32 -19.75
C GLN A 4 13.37 -50.22 -20.35
N GLN A 5 12.26 -49.91 -19.68
CA GLN A 5 11.49 -48.70 -19.93
C GLN A 5 12.33 -47.52 -19.43
N ALA A 6 12.93 -46.78 -20.37
CA ALA A 6 13.54 -45.49 -20.08
C ALA A 6 12.42 -44.50 -19.76
N LYS A 7 12.24 -44.23 -18.46
CA LYS A 7 11.40 -43.14 -17.95
C LYS A 7 12.12 -41.85 -18.28
N SER A 8 11.59 -41.09 -19.23
CA SER A 8 12.07 -39.75 -19.57
C SER A 8 12.02 -38.86 -18.34
N GLU A 9 13.20 -38.51 -17.82
CA GLU A 9 13.42 -37.40 -16.91
C GLU A 9 13.08 -36.10 -17.65
N GLU A 10 11.84 -35.64 -17.52
CA GLU A 10 11.48 -34.27 -17.87
C GLU A 10 12.10 -33.33 -16.84
N PHE A 11 13.21 -32.72 -17.25
CA PHE A 11 13.82 -31.58 -16.59
C PHE A 11 12.96 -30.32 -16.80
N SER A 12 12.94 -29.47 -15.76
CA SER A 12 12.26 -28.16 -15.62
C SER A 12 10.82 -28.27 -15.11
N GLU A 13 10.40 -27.63 -14.03
CA GLU A 13 10.86 -26.41 -13.38
C GLU A 13 10.76 -26.57 -11.86
N GLY A 14 11.67 -25.94 -11.11
CA GLY A 14 11.50 -25.79 -9.66
C GLY A 14 10.18 -25.08 -9.32
N PRO A 15 9.81 -24.99 -8.03
CA PRO A 15 8.59 -24.31 -7.61
C PRO A 15 8.52 -22.92 -8.27
N PRO A 16 7.37 -22.50 -8.82
CA PRO A 16 7.26 -21.28 -9.60
C PRO A 16 7.94 -20.12 -8.87
N LYS A 17 8.90 -19.46 -9.54
CA LYS A 17 9.49 -18.20 -9.07
C LYS A 17 8.33 -17.27 -8.73
N ASP A 18 8.15 -16.97 -7.44
CA ASP A 18 7.02 -16.24 -6.87
C ASP A 18 6.49 -15.20 -7.87
N SER A 19 5.41 -15.57 -8.56
CA SER A 19 4.77 -14.75 -9.57
C SER A 19 4.11 -13.60 -8.82
N ARG A 20 4.89 -12.57 -8.51
CA ARG A 20 4.50 -11.45 -7.66
C ARG A 20 3.33 -10.72 -8.31
N ILE A 21 2.12 -11.06 -7.87
CA ILE A 21 0.89 -10.42 -8.35
C ILE A 21 0.88 -8.98 -7.88
N THR A 22 0.79 -8.04 -8.83
CA THR A 22 0.71 -6.60 -8.59
C THR A 22 -0.68 -6.07 -8.91
N PHE A 23 -1.02 -4.94 -8.28
CA PHE A 23 -2.23 -4.17 -8.60
C PHE A 23 -1.93 -3.12 -9.66
N HIS A 24 -2.86 -2.90 -10.58
CA HIS A 24 -2.72 -1.91 -11.64
C HIS A 24 -2.81 -0.49 -11.09
N PRO A 25 -1.82 0.38 -11.38
CA PRO A 25 -1.70 1.68 -10.72
C PRO A 25 -2.81 2.67 -11.10
N MET A 26 -3.34 2.60 -12.32
CA MET A 26 -4.34 3.57 -12.82
C MET A 26 -5.80 3.15 -12.60
N TYR A 27 -6.07 1.86 -12.39
CA TYR A 27 -7.45 1.35 -12.37
C TYR A 27 -7.79 0.68 -11.04
N GLU A 28 -6.95 -0.25 -10.56
CA GLU A 28 -7.23 -0.99 -9.33
C GLU A 28 -6.87 -0.19 -8.08
N ILE A 29 -5.68 0.43 -8.04
CA ILE A 29 -5.25 1.21 -6.88
C ILE A 29 -6.22 2.36 -6.54
N PRO A 30 -6.69 3.19 -7.51
CA PRO A 30 -7.64 4.24 -7.21
C PRO A 30 -8.98 3.69 -6.71
N GLN A 31 -9.45 2.57 -7.27
CA GLN A 31 -10.68 1.92 -6.85
C GLN A 31 -10.58 1.39 -5.41
N MET A 32 -9.50 0.68 -5.08
CA MET A 32 -9.26 0.19 -3.71
C MET A 32 -9.17 1.33 -2.70
N ARG A 33 -8.56 2.46 -3.08
CA ARG A 33 -8.51 3.66 -2.23
C ARG A 33 -9.89 4.28 -2.01
N ARG A 34 -10.78 4.26 -3.01
CA ARG A 34 -12.17 4.72 -2.83
C ARG A 34 -12.89 3.86 -1.80
N TRP A 35 -12.81 2.53 -1.92
CA TRP A 35 -13.40 1.62 -0.93
C TRP A 35 -12.79 1.78 0.46
N TYR A 36 -11.47 1.95 0.55
CA TYR A 36 -10.79 2.18 1.83
C TYR A 36 -11.27 3.43 2.56
N LYS A 37 -11.61 4.51 1.84
CA LYS A 37 -12.16 5.73 2.45
C LYS A 37 -13.53 5.49 3.09
N SER A 38 -14.34 4.61 2.51
CA SER A 38 -15.65 4.23 3.06
C SER A 38 -15.51 3.24 4.22
N ASP A 39 -14.59 2.28 4.11
CA ASP A 39 -14.37 1.26 5.12
C ASP A 39 -12.88 0.92 5.31
N LYS A 40 -12.33 1.37 6.44
CA LYS A 40 -10.91 1.15 6.82
C LYS A 40 -10.66 -0.24 7.42
N SER A 41 -11.71 -0.92 7.87
CA SER A 41 -11.68 -2.21 8.55
C SER A 41 -12.77 -3.15 8.01
N PRO A 42 -12.71 -3.51 6.73
CA PRO A 42 -13.76 -4.29 6.10
C PRO A 42 -13.83 -5.71 6.65
N SER A 43 -15.07 -6.20 6.76
CA SER A 43 -15.36 -7.60 7.03
C SER A 43 -14.82 -8.49 5.91
N GLU A 44 -14.65 -9.79 6.19
CA GLU A 44 -14.19 -10.73 5.17
C GLU A 44 -15.14 -10.81 3.96
N GLU A 45 -16.45 -10.68 4.19
CA GLU A 45 -17.46 -10.65 3.12
C GLU A 45 -17.29 -9.44 2.22
N SER A 46 -17.07 -8.26 2.80
CA SER A 46 -16.80 -7.03 2.04
C SER A 46 -15.53 -7.17 1.20
N LEU A 47 -14.48 -7.78 1.76
CA LEU A 47 -13.26 -8.06 1.02
C LEU A 47 -13.47 -9.06 -0.14
N LYS A 48 -14.32 -10.07 0.04
CA LYS A 48 -14.71 -11.00 -1.04
C LYS A 48 -15.50 -10.29 -2.13
N TYR A 49 -16.38 -9.36 -1.76
CA TYR A 49 -17.09 -8.52 -2.72
C TYR A 49 -16.11 -7.67 -3.54
N PHE A 50 -15.21 -6.91 -2.89
CA PHE A 50 -14.19 -6.12 -3.57
C PHE A 50 -13.27 -6.97 -4.48
N LEU A 51 -12.93 -8.18 -4.03
CA LEU A 51 -12.13 -9.12 -4.81
C LEU A 51 -12.83 -9.52 -6.11
N ASN A 52 -14.11 -9.86 -6.02
CA ASN A 52 -14.91 -10.26 -7.16
C ASN A 52 -15.03 -9.12 -8.19
N GLU A 53 -15.29 -7.90 -7.71
CA GLU A 53 -15.37 -6.71 -8.57
C GLU A 53 -14.04 -6.44 -9.31
N LEU A 54 -12.89 -6.54 -8.64
CA LEU A 54 -11.59 -6.38 -9.28
C LEU A 54 -11.31 -7.49 -10.31
N ASN A 55 -11.62 -8.75 -9.97
CA ASN A 55 -11.37 -9.89 -10.85
C ASN A 55 -12.30 -9.96 -12.06
N LYS A 56 -13.47 -9.31 -12.00
CA LYS A 56 -14.38 -9.14 -13.15
C LYS A 56 -13.96 -8.00 -14.08
N GLY A 57 -13.13 -7.08 -13.60
CA GLY A 57 -12.66 -5.94 -14.38
C GLY A 57 -11.80 -6.32 -15.59
N PRO A 58 -11.71 -5.44 -16.61
CA PRO A 58 -10.98 -5.73 -17.85
C PRO A 58 -9.48 -5.97 -17.63
N VAL A 59 -8.91 -5.35 -16.59
CA VAL A 59 -7.49 -5.47 -16.21
C VAL A 59 -7.10 -6.91 -15.87
N ARG A 60 -8.05 -7.71 -15.35
CA ARG A 60 -7.83 -9.09 -14.89
C ARG A 60 -8.25 -10.14 -15.91
N GLN A 61 -8.71 -9.75 -17.09
CA GLN A 61 -8.92 -10.70 -18.18
C GLN A 61 -7.59 -11.18 -18.78
N ASP A 62 -6.59 -10.30 -18.83
CA ASP A 62 -5.25 -10.57 -19.37
C ASP A 62 -4.18 -10.81 -18.26
N ARG A 63 -4.59 -10.80 -16.99
CA ARG A 63 -3.70 -10.93 -15.83
C ARG A 63 -4.18 -11.98 -14.85
N PRO A 64 -3.28 -12.57 -14.04
CA PRO A 64 -3.67 -13.49 -12.99
C PRO A 64 -4.72 -12.88 -12.04
N LYS A 65 -5.74 -13.68 -11.69
CA LYS A 65 -6.77 -13.27 -10.74
C LYS A 65 -6.16 -13.02 -9.37
N LEU A 66 -6.69 -12.02 -8.68
CA LEU A 66 -6.36 -11.72 -7.30
C LEU A 66 -6.92 -12.80 -6.36
N THR A 67 -6.27 -12.92 -5.21
CA THR A 67 -6.74 -13.73 -4.09
C THR A 67 -7.10 -12.83 -2.91
N LEU A 68 -7.96 -13.33 -2.02
CA LEU A 68 -8.38 -12.62 -0.81
C LEU A 68 -7.17 -12.22 0.06
N ALA A 69 -6.14 -13.06 0.12
CA ALA A 69 -4.91 -12.79 0.84
C ALA A 69 -4.20 -11.52 0.33
N LYS A 70 -4.14 -11.32 -1.00
CA LYS A 70 -3.51 -10.13 -1.59
C LYS A 70 -4.28 -8.86 -1.23
N ILE A 71 -5.60 -8.91 -1.22
CA ILE A 71 -6.43 -7.77 -0.79
C ILE A 71 -6.25 -7.49 0.72
N LYS A 72 -6.24 -8.53 1.56
CA LYS A 72 -5.97 -8.39 3.01
C LYS A 72 -4.63 -7.70 3.28
N ILE A 73 -3.57 -8.10 2.55
CA ILE A 73 -2.25 -7.47 2.64
C ILE A 73 -2.31 -6.01 2.18
N TRP A 74 -3.01 -5.73 1.09
CA TRP A 74 -3.16 -4.35 0.60
C TRP A 74 -3.81 -3.44 1.65
N TRP A 75 -4.89 -3.87 2.31
CA TRP A 75 -5.54 -3.08 3.37
C TRP A 75 -4.62 -2.83 4.57
N LYS A 76 -3.80 -3.82 4.95
CA LYS A 76 -2.78 -3.63 6.00
C LYS A 76 -1.76 -2.56 5.58
N ASN A 77 -1.24 -2.67 4.37
CA ASN A 77 -0.26 -1.74 3.84
C ASN A 77 -0.83 -0.33 3.67
N GLU A 78 -2.11 -0.21 3.28
CA GLU A 78 -2.79 1.07 3.11
C GLU A 78 -2.98 1.78 4.46
N ARG A 79 -3.33 1.07 5.53
CA ARG A 79 -3.32 1.61 6.91
C ARG A 79 -1.94 2.09 7.31
N SER A 80 -0.90 1.29 7.05
CA SER A 80 0.49 1.69 7.33
C SER A 80 0.91 2.93 6.53
N ARG A 81 0.48 3.05 5.27
CA ARG A 81 0.72 4.22 4.42
C ARG A 81 0.03 5.46 5.00
N GLU A 82 -1.24 5.35 5.38
CA GLU A 82 -2.01 6.43 6.01
C GLU A 82 -1.32 6.94 7.28
N LYS A 83 -0.93 6.03 8.19
CA LYS A 83 -0.19 6.38 9.41
C LYS A 83 1.15 7.09 9.11
N LYS A 84 1.91 6.57 8.14
CA LYS A 84 3.19 7.18 7.74
C LYS A 84 3.01 8.59 7.18
N ILE A 85 1.93 8.82 6.43
CA ILE A 85 1.63 10.15 5.89
C ILE A 85 1.20 11.10 6.99
N GLN A 86 0.33 10.68 7.90
CA GLN A 86 -0.07 11.48 9.06
C GLN A 86 1.14 11.93 9.88
N ASN A 87 2.06 11.01 10.18
CA ASN A 87 3.29 11.35 10.90
C ASN A 87 4.17 12.35 10.14
N LYS A 88 4.35 12.16 8.83
CA LYS A 88 5.12 13.08 7.99
C LYS A 88 4.48 14.47 7.91
N THR A 89 3.16 14.52 7.78
CA THR A 89 2.40 15.79 7.77
C THR A 89 2.54 16.50 9.11
N ALA A 90 2.39 15.78 10.23
CA ALA A 90 2.55 16.35 11.56
C ALA A 90 3.97 16.90 11.79
N GLN A 91 5.00 16.15 11.38
CA GLN A 91 6.39 16.61 11.44
C GLN A 91 6.62 17.88 10.61
N LYS A 92 6.04 17.95 9.40
CA LYS A 92 6.13 19.15 8.56
C LYS A 92 5.46 20.35 9.23
N MET A 93 4.25 20.17 9.78
CA MET A 93 3.53 21.26 10.45
C MET A 93 4.25 21.76 11.70
N LEU A 94 4.88 20.86 12.47
CA LEU A 94 5.69 21.24 13.63
C LEU A 94 6.90 22.09 13.23
N ALA A 95 7.63 21.67 12.19
CA ALA A 95 8.77 22.44 11.69
C ALA A 95 8.36 23.84 11.18
N GLU A 96 7.21 23.95 10.51
CA GLU A 96 6.69 25.24 10.00
C GLU A 96 6.27 26.20 11.14
N LEU A 97 5.74 25.67 12.25
CA LEU A 97 5.43 26.46 13.45
C LEU A 97 6.69 26.90 14.21
N GLU A 98 7.71 26.05 14.31
CA GLU A 98 8.98 26.40 14.95
C GLU A 98 9.67 27.55 14.19
N GLU A 99 9.70 27.50 12.85
CA GLU A 99 10.22 28.58 12.01
C GLU A 99 9.46 29.91 12.18
N GLU A 100 8.13 29.87 12.35
CA GLU A 100 7.30 31.07 12.57
C GLU A 100 7.54 31.70 13.94
N THR A 101 7.78 30.89 14.99
CA THR A 101 8.11 31.40 16.33
C THR A 101 9.54 31.88 16.47
N ALA A 102 10.48 31.33 15.71
CA ALA A 102 11.90 31.71 15.74
C ALA A 102 12.17 33.10 15.11
N GLY A 103 11.18 33.71 14.45
CA GLY A 103 11.28 35.04 13.86
C GLY A 103 10.90 36.21 14.77
N LEU A 104 10.55 35.96 16.04
CA LEU A 104 10.06 37.00 16.98
C LEU A 104 11.03 37.36 18.12
N ASP A 105 12.27 36.84 18.11
CA ASP A 105 13.21 36.98 19.24
C ASP A 105 14.41 37.92 19.00
N ASP A 106 14.45 38.77 17.96
CA ASP A 106 15.66 39.59 17.68
C ASP A 106 15.54 41.12 17.79
N ASP A 107 14.39 41.73 18.14
CA ASP A 107 14.30 43.22 18.16
C ASP A 107 13.45 43.80 19.30
N SER A 108 13.47 43.21 20.50
CA SER A 108 13.10 43.96 21.70
C SER A 108 14.19 43.81 22.75
N ASP A 109 15.23 44.64 22.57
CA ASP A 109 16.17 45.02 23.63
C ASP A 109 15.38 45.64 24.80
N PHE A 110 14.89 44.77 25.70
CA PHE A 110 14.24 45.17 26.95
C PHE A 110 15.25 45.80 27.92
N SER A 111 16.54 45.92 27.55
CA SER A 111 17.55 46.59 28.34
C SER A 111 17.43 48.12 28.34
N ASP A 112 16.58 48.72 27.48
CA ASP A 112 16.40 50.19 27.40
C ASP A 112 15.15 50.72 28.13
N MET A 113 14.47 49.89 28.93
CA MET A 113 13.28 50.26 29.72
C MET A 113 13.52 50.16 31.24
N LEU A 114 14.75 50.39 31.69
CA LEU A 114 15.09 50.50 33.11
C LEU A 114 16.19 51.55 33.32
N LEU A 115 15.90 52.78 32.89
CA LEU A 115 16.62 53.99 33.26
C LEU A 115 15.64 55.04 33.79
#